data_AF-D4Z607-F1
#
_entry.id   AF-D4Z607-F1
#
_cell.length_a   1.000
_cell.length_b   1.000
_cell.length_c   1.000
_cell.angle_alpha   90.00
_cell.angle_beta   90.00
_cell.angle_gamma   90.00
#
_symmetry.space_group_name_H-M   'P 1'
#
loop_
_entity.id
_entity.type
_entity.pdbx_description
1 polymer ?
#
loop_
_entity_poly.entity_id
_entity_poly.type
_entity_poly.pdbx_seq_one_letter_code
_entity_poly.pdbx_strand_id
1 'polypeptide(L)' 'MSGTDSGLPELEEPCDACNGTGDAPPATPYEPRASLNCPKCKGHKLAPTEAGQKLIEFIKRRFNLPEREAHRSLFG' A
#
# COMPACT_ATOMS: atom_id res chain seq x y z
N MET A 1 18.06 -0.01 -20.84
CA MET A 1 17.44 -0.62 -19.65
C MET A 1 17.95 0.17 -18.46
N SER A 2 17.24 1.24 -18.08
CA SER A 2 17.67 2.14 -17.01
C SER A 2 17.22 1.59 -15.66
N GLY A 3 18.10 0.84 -15.00
CA GLY A 3 17.94 0.45 -13.60
C GLY A 3 18.86 1.33 -12.77
N THR A 4 18.29 2.30 -12.07
CA THR A 4 18.96 2.98 -10.96
C THR A 4 19.18 1.96 -9.86
N ASP A 5 20.36 1.36 -9.82
CA ASP A 5 20.79 0.56 -8.68
C ASP A 5 21.02 1.54 -7.52
N SER A 6 19.94 1.79 -6.79
CA SER A 6 19.92 2.73 -5.67
C SER A 6 20.67 2.21 -4.45
N GLY A 7 21.21 0.97 -4.51
CA GLY A 7 21.78 0.26 -3.37
C GLY A 7 20.74 -0.03 -2.27
N LEU A 8 19.48 0.32 -2.49
CA LEU A 8 18.39 0.05 -1.58
C LEU A 8 17.86 -1.36 -1.84
N PRO A 9 17.52 -2.11 -0.78
CA PRO A 9 16.79 -3.36 -0.94
C PRO A 9 15.43 -3.10 -1.58
N GLU A 10 14.76 -4.15 -2.06
CA GLU A 10 13.39 -4.04 -2.53
C GLU A 10 12.51 -3.42 -1.45
N LEU A 11 11.83 -2.32 -1.79
CA LEU A 11 11.02 -1.53 -0.85
C LEU A 11 9.54 -1.89 -0.92
N GLU A 12 9.12 -2.53 -2.00
CA GLU A 12 7.73 -2.87 -2.28
C GLU A 12 7.63 -4.30 -2.83
N GLU A 13 6.56 -4.99 -2.45
CA GLU A 13 6.22 -6.32 -2.93
C GLU A 13 4.72 -6.39 -3.31
N PRO A 14 4.30 -7.32 -4.19
CA PRO A 14 2.89 -7.52 -4.48
C PRO A 14 2.08 -7.76 -3.20
N CYS A 15 0.97 -7.03 -3.05
CA CYS A 15 0.13 -7.20 -1.86
C CYS A 15 -0.67 -8.51 -1.96
N ASP A 16 -0.20 -9.53 -1.27
CA ASP A 16 -0.84 -10.83 -1.04
C ASP A 16 -2.28 -10.72 -0.48
N ALA A 17 -2.52 -9.78 0.43
CA ALA A 17 -3.80 -9.65 1.13
C ALA A 17 -4.96 -9.23 0.20
N CYS A 18 -4.65 -8.59 -0.92
CA CYS A 18 -5.63 -8.21 -1.93
C CYS A 18 -5.33 -8.78 -3.32
N ASN A 19 -4.33 -9.66 -3.44
CA ASN A 19 -3.82 -10.18 -4.72
C ASN A 19 -3.60 -9.07 -5.77
N GLY A 20 -3.05 -7.92 -5.35
CA GLY A 20 -2.80 -6.77 -6.22
C GLY A 20 -4.05 -6.00 -6.69
N THR A 21 -5.25 -6.31 -6.20
CA THR A 21 -6.46 -5.53 -6.54
C THR A 21 -6.44 -4.14 -5.92
N GLY A 22 -5.84 -4.02 -4.72
CA GLY A 22 -5.90 -2.81 -3.88
C GLY A 22 -7.19 -2.71 -3.07
N ASP A 23 -8.11 -3.65 -3.21
CA ASP A 23 -9.41 -3.60 -2.55
C ASP A 23 -9.40 -4.33 -1.21
N ALA A 24 -10.17 -3.84 -0.25
CA ALA A 24 -10.42 -4.61 0.97
C ALA A 24 -11.27 -5.85 0.62
N PRO A 25 -10.89 -7.05 1.12
CA PRO A 25 -11.77 -8.20 1.04
C PRO A 25 -13.04 -7.93 1.87
N PRO A 26 -14.23 -8.34 1.39
CA PRO A 26 -15.43 -8.29 2.22
C PRO A 26 -15.29 -9.25 3.41
N ALA A 27 -15.83 -8.89 4.57
CA ALA A 27 -15.80 -9.76 5.75
C ALA A 27 -16.62 -11.04 5.52
N THR A 28 -17.75 -10.90 4.82
CA THR A 28 -18.56 -12.01 4.30
C THR A 28 -19.12 -11.64 2.91
N PRO A 29 -19.52 -12.62 2.06
CA PRO A 29 -20.00 -12.34 0.70
C PRO A 29 -21.22 -11.41 0.60
N TYR A 30 -21.96 -11.24 1.70
CA TYR A 30 -23.20 -10.46 1.76
C TYR A 30 -23.06 -9.15 2.53
N GLU A 31 -21.88 -8.88 3.11
CA GLU A 31 -21.65 -7.66 3.87
C GLU A 31 -21.01 -6.55 3.02
N PRO A 32 -21.43 -5.29 3.23
CA PRO A 32 -20.76 -4.16 2.63
C PRO A 32 -19.32 -4.09 3.14
N ARG A 33 -18.38 -3.72 2.25
CA ARG A 33 -16.97 -3.56 2.62
C ARG A 33 -16.82 -2.43 3.62
N ALA A 34 -16.16 -2.69 4.74
CA ALA A 34 -15.89 -1.68 5.77
C ALA A 34 -14.95 -0.55 5.29
N SER A 35 -14.06 -0.87 4.36
CA SER A 35 -13.23 0.09 3.63
C SER A 35 -13.17 -0.31 2.16
N LEU A 36 -13.00 0.66 1.26
CA LEU A 36 -12.76 0.37 -0.16
C LEU A 36 -11.32 -0.10 -0.40
N ASN A 37 -10.38 0.36 0.41
CA ASN A 37 -8.95 0.14 0.24
C ASN A 37 -8.49 -1.03 1.11
N CYS A 38 -7.67 -1.91 0.53
CA CYS A 38 -7.00 -2.99 1.26
C CYS A 38 -6.21 -2.39 2.43
N PRO A 39 -6.39 -2.85 3.68
CA PRO A 39 -5.71 -2.26 4.82
C PRO A 39 -4.19 -2.47 4.78
N LYS A 40 -3.70 -3.55 4.15
CA LYS A 40 -2.26 -3.85 4.04
C LYS A 40 -1.54 -2.91 3.08
N CYS A 41 -2.04 -2.77 1.84
CA CYS A 41 -1.44 -1.88 0.84
C CYS A 41 -2.09 -0.51 0.73
N LYS A 42 -3.13 -0.22 1.50
CA LYS A 42 -3.89 1.04 1.49
C LYS A 42 -4.38 1.47 0.10
N GLY A 43 -4.76 0.50 -0.73
CA GLY A 43 -5.18 0.75 -2.11
C GLY A 43 -4.05 0.88 -3.13
N HIS A 44 -2.77 0.83 -2.72
CA HIS A 44 -1.62 0.97 -3.62
C HIS A 44 -1.28 -0.30 -4.42
N LYS A 45 -1.96 -1.43 -4.15
CA LYS A 45 -1.75 -2.76 -4.79
C LYS A 45 -0.40 -3.42 -4.47
N LEU A 46 0.61 -2.65 -4.11
CA LEU A 46 1.89 -3.07 -3.56
C LEU A 46 1.93 -2.80 -2.05
N ALA A 47 2.47 -3.72 -1.29
CA ALA A 47 2.74 -3.55 0.13
C ALA A 47 4.22 -3.18 0.33
N PRO A 48 4.56 -2.34 1.32
CA PRO A 48 5.95 -2.11 1.65
C PRO A 48 6.57 -3.38 2.23
N THR A 49 7.79 -3.69 1.83
CA THR A 49 8.62 -4.71 2.50
C THR A 49 9.05 -4.21 3.88
N GLU A 50 9.72 -5.04 4.68
CA GLU A 50 10.25 -4.59 5.98
C GLU A 50 11.17 -3.36 5.85
N ALA A 51 12.01 -3.31 4.80
CA ALA A 51 12.87 -2.17 4.52
C ALA A 51 12.05 -0.93 4.11
N GLY A 52 11.07 -1.11 3.22
CA GLY A 52 10.14 -0.05 2.84
C GLY A 52 9.38 0.53 4.03
N GLN A 53 8.92 -0.33 4.95
CA GLN A 53 8.18 0.09 6.13
C GLN A 53 9.02 0.92 7.09
N LYS A 54 10.29 0.54 7.32
CA LYS A 54 11.24 1.34 8.13
C LYS A 54 11.48 2.73 7.51
N LEU A 55 11.60 2.79 6.19
CA LEU A 55 11.74 4.06 5.45
C LEU A 55 10.49 4.93 5.59
N ILE A 56 9.30 4.37 5.40
CA ILE A 56 8.02 5.07 5.57
C ILE A 56 7.90 5.62 6.99
N GLU A 57 8.21 4.81 8.02
CA GLU A 57 8.17 5.25 9.41
C GLU A 57 9.17 6.36 9.72
N PHE A 58 10.38 6.29 9.15
CA PHE A 58 11.37 7.35 9.26
C PHE A 58 10.86 8.67 8.66
N ILE A 59 10.34 8.62 7.43
CA ILE A 59 9.83 9.80 6.72
C ILE A 59 8.61 10.38 7.45
N LYS A 60 7.64 9.53 7.84
CA LYS A 60 6.45 9.96 8.60
C LYS A 60 6.84 10.71 9.88
N ARG A 61 7.77 10.17 10.67
CA ARG A 61 8.25 10.81 11.90
C ARG A 61 8.99 12.12 11.63
N ARG A 62 9.82 12.18 10.59
CA ARG A 62 10.68 13.34 10.31
C ARG A 62 9.91 14.55 9.76
N PHE A 63 8.85 14.29 8.99
CA PHE A 63 8.09 15.30 8.26
C PHE A 63 6.64 15.47 8.77
N ASN A 64 6.26 14.73 9.82
CA ASN A 64 4.91 14.74 10.40
C ASN A 64 3.81 14.52 9.34
N LEU A 65 4.04 13.55 8.45
CA LEU A 65 3.11 13.24 7.38
C LEU A 65 1.93 12.40 7.90
N PRO A 66 0.68 12.74 7.55
CA PRO A 66 -0.46 11.89 7.87
C PRO A 66 -0.37 10.57 7.10
N GLU A 67 -1.03 9.55 7.64
CA GLU A 67 -1.24 8.31 6.92
C GLU A 67 -2.12 8.56 5.70
N ARG A 68 -1.64 8.18 4.50
CA ARG A 68 -2.35 8.37 3.24
C ARG A 68 -2.74 7.02 2.66
N GLU A 69 -3.95 6.97 2.13
CA GLU A 69 -4.44 5.88 1.30
C GLU A 69 -4.49 6.35 -0.16
N ALA A 70 -4.50 5.39 -1.08
CA ALA A 70 -4.73 5.70 -2.48
C ALA A 70 -6.12 6.32 -2.64
N HIS A 71 -6.16 7.54 -3.17
CA HIS A 71 -7.41 8.15 -3.59
C HIS A 71 -7.88 7.44 -4.85
N ARG A 72 -8.92 6.62 -4.73
CA ARG A 72 -9.71 6.20 -5.88
C ARG A 72 -10.43 7.43 -6.43
N SER A 73 -10.05 7.87 -7.62
CA SER A 73 -11.00 8.63 -8.43
C SER A 73 -12.10 7.64 -8.84
N LEU A 74 -13.36 7.95 -8.50
CA LEU A 74 -14.53 7.19 -8.95
C LEU A 74 -14.73 7.29 -10.47
N PHE A 75 -13.93 8.12 -11.15
CA PHE A 75 -13.84 8.26 -12.58
C PHE A 75 -12.40 7.91 -12.97
N GLY A 76 -12.19 6.74 -13.56
CA GLY A 76 -10.89 6.31 -14.05
C GLY A 76 -10.26 7.30 -15.02
#